data_AF-A0A964CYW2-F1
#
_entry.id   AF-A0A964CYW2-F1
#
_cell.length_a   1.000
_cell.length_b   1.000
_cell.length_c   1.000
_cell.angle_alpha   90.00
_cell.angle_beta   90.00
_cell.angle_gamma   90.00
#
_symmetry.space_group_name_H-M   'P 1'
#
loop_
_entity.id
_entity.type
_entity.pdbx_description
1 polymer ?
#
loop_
_entity_poly.entity_id
_entity_poly.type
_entity_poly.pdbx_seq_one_letter_code
_entity_poly.pdbx_strand_id
1 'polypeptide(L)'
;MNRENLTVSVIIPSHNRSYSLRRALDALHSQTYPIDLIEVTVVADSCIDDTLAMLKDYQAPFKIQVIEAKCRAASIARNTGAASATGKLLIFIDDDIEPTPPLVESHVRIHQQRPGCAVIGPYPPKLQGGTRFFDVTVRAWWEEKFYEMSQPAHRHTYQDLLTGNLSLDAELFASTGGFDSGFGQGTAHEDYEFGLRLLKANIPFAVAADAVGYHYEHETNNLDRSFRRARAEGRSDVLLGQRHPELRPTLHVGDYETPYSLVDRILVALVFYWPAALDLLVLGLRRSLDLLEAVRMRGTWRWLNTKLRGYWYFRGVVDELKTRSGISSFLQEGPARADLAENEIEIDLQQGLEAAEQRIDAERPAGIYLYYGQLTIGHIPPEVGAEPLRGVHLRTILALHLAEPLARAMAVNGMPHSSESIATQPLLAFEDRVLAIK
;
A
#
# COMPACT_ATOMS: atom_id res chain seq x y z
N MET A 1 -8.15 -15.50 -29.60
CA MET A 1 -9.29 -14.59 -29.36
C MET A 1 -8.78 -13.17 -29.55
N ASN A 2 -9.33 -12.43 -30.51
CA ASN A 2 -9.07 -10.99 -30.63
C ASN A 2 -9.57 -10.33 -29.34
N ARG A 3 -8.67 -10.03 -28.40
CA ARG A 3 -9.00 -9.15 -27.29
C ARG A 3 -9.02 -7.75 -27.87
N GLU A 4 -10.16 -7.06 -27.79
CA GLU A 4 -10.20 -5.65 -28.15
C GLU A 4 -9.16 -4.91 -27.31
N ASN A 5 -8.27 -4.18 -27.98
CA ASN A 5 -7.29 -3.36 -27.29
C ASN A 5 -8.03 -2.22 -26.57
N LEU A 6 -7.79 -2.07 -25.26
CA LEU A 6 -8.36 -1.01 -24.45
C LEU A 6 -7.66 0.33 -24.73
N THR A 7 -8.43 1.41 -24.86
CA THR A 7 -7.89 2.78 -24.81
C THR A 7 -7.47 3.11 -23.39
N VAL A 8 -6.28 3.70 -23.23
CA VAL A 8 -5.64 3.97 -21.93
C VAL A 8 -5.42 5.47 -21.76
N SER A 9 -5.80 6.00 -20.60
CA SER A 9 -5.40 7.34 -20.15
C SER A 9 -4.42 7.23 -19.00
N VAL A 10 -3.18 7.62 -19.22
CA VAL A 10 -2.16 7.75 -18.17
C VAL A 10 -2.30 9.12 -17.52
N ILE A 11 -2.45 9.18 -16.20
CA ILE A 11 -2.67 10.42 -15.44
C ILE A 11 -1.47 10.66 -14.55
N ILE A 12 -0.78 11.79 -14.76
CA ILE A 12 0.44 12.15 -14.03
C ILE A 12 0.23 13.49 -13.31
N PRO A 13 0.00 13.49 -11.98
CA PRO A 13 0.04 14.71 -11.20
C PRO A 13 1.50 15.17 -11.02
N SER A 14 1.77 16.46 -11.21
CA SER A 14 3.12 17.01 -11.04
C SER A 14 3.14 18.37 -10.34
N HIS A 15 4.12 18.57 -9.46
CA HIS A 15 4.36 19.83 -8.75
C HIS A 15 5.85 20.13 -8.64
N ASN A 16 6.33 21.11 -9.41
CA ASN A 16 7.71 21.61 -9.37
C ASN A 16 8.80 20.53 -9.56
N ARG A 17 8.64 19.69 -10.59
CA ARG A 17 9.51 18.53 -10.86
C ARG A 17 9.78 18.33 -12.34
N SER A 18 10.10 19.42 -13.05
CA SER A 18 10.29 19.42 -14.51
C SER A 18 11.18 18.26 -15.00
N TYR A 19 12.32 18.00 -14.34
CA TYR A 19 13.25 16.94 -14.76
C TYR A 19 12.72 15.52 -14.53
N SER A 20 12.11 15.24 -13.38
CA SER A 20 11.52 13.92 -13.09
C SER A 20 10.35 13.63 -14.03
N LEU A 21 9.45 14.61 -14.19
CA LEU A 21 8.31 14.49 -15.10
C LEU A 21 8.77 14.22 -16.54
N ARG A 22 9.79 14.94 -17.01
CA ARG A 22 10.37 14.74 -18.33
C ARG A 22 10.87 13.30 -18.52
N ARG A 23 11.55 12.73 -17.52
CA ARG A 23 12.01 11.34 -17.54
C ARG A 23 10.84 10.36 -17.59
N ALA A 24 9.80 10.57 -16.79
CA ALA A 24 8.61 9.72 -16.79
C ALA A 24 7.93 9.72 -18.17
N LEU A 25 7.75 10.91 -18.77
CA LEU A 25 7.16 11.05 -20.11
C LEU A 25 8.03 10.40 -21.20
N ASP A 26 9.36 10.61 -21.17
CA ASP A 26 10.28 10.02 -22.15
C ASP A 26 10.25 8.48 -22.08
N ALA A 27 10.11 7.90 -20.89
CA ALA A 27 9.99 6.45 -20.71
C ALA A 27 8.67 5.89 -21.25
N LEU A 28 7.59 6.68 -21.26
CA LEU A 28 6.33 6.31 -21.92
C LEU A 28 6.46 6.21 -23.45
N HIS A 29 7.50 6.79 -24.07
CA HIS A 29 7.72 6.64 -25.51
C HIS A 29 8.03 5.20 -25.92
N SER A 30 8.60 4.42 -24.99
CA SER A 30 9.08 3.07 -25.26
C SER A 30 8.08 1.99 -24.81
N GLN A 31 6.81 2.36 -24.60
CA GLN A 31 5.80 1.38 -24.24
C GLN A 31 5.57 0.37 -25.37
N THR A 32 5.39 -0.89 -24.98
CA THR A 32 5.11 -2.03 -25.87
C THR A 32 3.65 -2.09 -26.30
N TYR A 33 2.76 -1.42 -25.57
CA TYR A 33 1.36 -1.28 -25.93
C TYR A 33 1.19 -0.28 -27.09
N PRO A 34 0.20 -0.45 -28.01
CA PRO A 34 0.02 0.43 -29.16
C PRO A 34 -0.11 1.90 -28.75
N ILE A 35 0.81 2.74 -29.23
CA ILE A 35 0.93 4.15 -28.80
C ILE A 35 -0.27 5.00 -29.17
N ASP A 36 -0.98 4.63 -30.25
CA ASP A 36 -2.21 5.25 -30.73
C ASP A 36 -3.42 5.01 -29.81
N LEU A 37 -3.30 4.05 -28.88
CA LEU A 37 -4.30 3.77 -27.86
C LEU A 37 -3.96 4.38 -26.50
N ILE A 38 -2.84 5.09 -26.40
CA ILE A 38 -2.39 5.76 -25.17
C ILE A 38 -2.62 7.26 -25.33
N GLU A 39 -3.28 7.85 -24.35
CA GLU A 39 -3.21 9.28 -24.09
C GLU A 39 -2.64 9.54 -22.69
N VAL A 40 -2.03 10.70 -22.53
CA VAL A 40 -1.39 11.11 -21.27
C VAL A 40 -1.96 12.46 -20.85
N THR A 41 -2.49 12.53 -19.63
CA THR A 41 -2.91 13.78 -19.00
C THR A 41 -1.94 14.13 -17.88
N VAL A 42 -1.21 15.23 -18.06
CA VAL A 42 -0.36 15.81 -17.02
C VAL A 42 -1.13 16.91 -16.30
N VAL A 43 -1.26 16.78 -14.97
CA VAL A 43 -1.88 17.81 -14.13
C VAL A 43 -0.77 18.57 -13.41
N ALA A 44 -0.38 19.72 -13.96
CA ALA A 44 0.63 20.61 -13.39
C ALA A 44 -0.02 21.45 -12.27
N ASP A 45 0.11 20.99 -11.03
CA ASP A 45 -0.52 21.60 -9.87
C ASP A 45 0.39 22.67 -9.28
N SER A 46 -0.01 23.94 -9.37
CA SER A 46 0.67 25.06 -8.70
C SER A 46 2.17 25.16 -9.00
N CYS A 47 2.57 24.79 -10.23
CA CYS A 47 3.97 24.82 -10.66
C CYS A 47 4.46 26.26 -10.85
N ILE A 48 5.68 26.54 -10.38
CA ILE A 48 6.38 27.82 -10.48
C ILE A 48 7.82 27.67 -11.00
N ASP A 49 8.28 26.43 -11.16
CA ASP A 49 9.55 26.09 -11.80
C ASP A 49 9.39 25.97 -13.33
N ASP A 50 10.37 25.36 -13.99
CA ASP A 50 10.38 25.16 -15.44
C ASP A 50 9.42 24.05 -15.93
N THR A 51 8.52 23.51 -15.09
CA THR A 51 7.62 22.41 -15.46
C THR A 51 6.69 22.80 -16.61
N LEU A 52 6.03 23.95 -16.51
CA LEU A 52 5.10 24.42 -17.56
C LEU A 52 5.82 24.77 -18.86
N ALA A 53 7.01 25.36 -18.76
CA ALA A 53 7.84 25.68 -19.92
C ALA A 53 8.28 24.39 -20.65
N MET A 54 8.73 23.38 -19.90
CA MET A 54 9.10 22.07 -20.44
C MET A 54 7.92 21.39 -21.15
N LEU A 55 6.73 21.41 -20.53
CA LEU A 55 5.52 20.80 -21.10
C LEU A 55 5.04 21.47 -22.38
N LYS A 56 5.20 22.80 -22.50
CA LYS A 56 4.78 23.55 -23.68
C LYS A 56 5.50 23.11 -24.95
N ASP A 57 6.79 22.79 -24.83
CA ASP A 57 7.64 22.41 -25.95
C ASP A 57 7.81 20.88 -26.07
N TYR A 58 7.14 20.09 -25.22
CA TYR A 58 7.26 18.64 -25.19
C TYR A 58 6.63 17.98 -26.42
N GLN A 59 7.39 17.12 -27.10
CA GLN A 59 6.95 16.37 -28.27
C GLN A 59 6.78 14.89 -27.89
N ALA A 60 5.54 14.42 -27.90
CA ALA A 60 5.18 13.05 -27.54
C ALA A 60 4.69 12.25 -28.76
N PRO A 61 4.94 10.93 -28.81
CA PRO A 61 4.36 10.04 -29.82
C PRO A 61 2.91 9.64 -29.51
N PHE A 62 2.41 9.98 -28.32
CA PHE A 62 1.03 9.81 -27.86
C PHE A 62 0.32 11.16 -27.75
N LYS A 63 -1.02 11.14 -27.65
CA LYS A 63 -1.79 12.34 -27.35
C LYS A 63 -1.47 12.79 -25.92
N ILE A 64 -0.99 14.02 -25.77
CA ILE A 64 -0.71 14.61 -24.45
C ILE A 64 -1.63 15.81 -24.20
N GLN A 65 -2.21 15.87 -23.00
CA GLN A 65 -2.97 17.00 -22.49
C GLN A 65 -2.31 17.52 -21.21
N VAL A 66 -2.22 18.84 -21.09
CA VAL A 66 -1.71 19.50 -19.88
C VAL A 66 -2.83 20.30 -19.24
N ILE A 67 -3.04 20.08 -17.94
CA ILE A 67 -4.01 20.83 -17.13
C ILE A 67 -3.25 21.57 -16.04
N GLU A 68 -3.37 22.89 -16.05
CA GLU A 68 -2.87 23.71 -14.95
C GLU A 68 -3.90 23.73 -13.82
N ALA A 69 -3.52 23.21 -12.65
CA ALA A 69 -4.35 23.18 -11.45
C ALA A 69 -3.76 24.08 -10.35
N LYS A 70 -4.58 24.46 -9.37
CA LYS A 70 -4.16 25.24 -8.20
C LYS A 70 -4.73 24.64 -6.92
N CYS A 71 -4.54 23.33 -6.74
CA CYS A 71 -5.14 22.56 -5.64
C CYS A 71 -4.16 22.23 -4.51
N ARG A 72 -2.86 22.08 -4.82
CA ARG A 72 -1.80 21.60 -3.92
C ARG A 72 -2.15 20.28 -3.22
N ALA A 73 -2.77 19.35 -3.95
CA ALA A 73 -3.25 18.08 -3.43
C ALA A 73 -3.24 17.01 -4.52
N ALA A 74 -2.58 15.88 -4.25
CA ALA A 74 -2.48 14.78 -5.21
C ALA A 74 -3.84 14.15 -5.52
N SER A 75 -4.71 13.99 -4.51
CA SER A 75 -6.09 13.51 -4.66
C SER A 75 -6.89 14.34 -5.69
N ILE A 76 -6.89 15.67 -5.53
CA ILE A 76 -7.58 16.60 -6.41
C ILE A 76 -6.94 16.62 -7.81
N ALA A 77 -5.62 16.59 -7.90
CA ALA A 77 -4.91 16.54 -9.18
C ALA A 77 -5.24 15.25 -9.96
N ARG A 78 -5.22 14.08 -9.30
CA ARG A 78 -5.60 12.79 -9.90
C ARG A 78 -7.06 12.79 -10.35
N ASN A 79 -7.99 13.28 -9.53
CA ASN A 79 -9.40 13.43 -9.91
C ASN A 79 -9.59 14.35 -11.11
N THR A 80 -8.84 15.47 -11.15
CA THR A 80 -8.88 16.43 -12.27
C THR A 80 -8.43 15.78 -13.57
N GLY A 81 -7.33 15.01 -13.52
CA GLY A 81 -6.84 14.26 -14.66
C GLY A 81 -7.85 13.22 -15.12
N ALA A 82 -8.39 12.42 -14.19
CA ALA A 82 -9.38 11.40 -14.47
C ALA A 82 -10.67 11.97 -15.08
N ALA A 83 -11.13 13.14 -14.65
CA ALA A 83 -12.32 13.79 -15.20
C ALA A 83 -12.14 14.25 -16.66
N SER A 84 -10.90 14.47 -17.11
CA SER A 84 -10.57 14.84 -18.50
C SER A 84 -10.21 13.65 -19.40
N ALA A 85 -9.98 12.49 -18.80
CA ALA A 85 -9.57 11.28 -19.50
C ALA A 85 -10.69 10.72 -20.38
N THR A 86 -10.32 10.16 -21.53
CA THR A 86 -11.23 9.54 -22.50
C THR A 86 -11.00 8.03 -22.67
N GLY A 87 -9.90 7.52 -22.12
CA GLY A 87 -9.58 6.10 -22.10
C GLY A 87 -10.48 5.32 -21.15
N LYS A 88 -10.93 4.15 -21.61
CA LYS A 88 -11.65 3.16 -20.79
C LYS A 88 -10.88 2.71 -19.55
N LEU A 89 -9.54 2.65 -19.65
CA LEU A 89 -8.65 2.30 -18.54
C LEU A 89 -7.88 3.54 -18.08
N LEU A 90 -7.91 3.83 -16.78
CA LEU A 90 -7.09 4.86 -16.17
C LEU A 90 -5.83 4.23 -15.56
N ILE A 91 -4.66 4.82 -15.80
CA ILE A 91 -3.40 4.44 -15.14
C ILE A 91 -2.82 5.69 -14.46
N PHE A 92 -2.80 5.73 -13.14
CA PHE A 92 -2.15 6.77 -12.35
C PHE A 92 -0.67 6.42 -12.18
N ILE A 93 0.20 7.36 -12.55
CA ILE A 93 1.66 7.24 -12.41
C ILE A 93 2.18 8.52 -11.76
N ASP A 94 2.96 8.42 -10.69
CA ASP A 94 3.61 9.59 -10.09
C ASP A 94 4.73 10.13 -11.01
N ASP A 95 4.98 11.44 -10.97
CA ASP A 95 5.91 12.13 -11.87
C ASP A 95 7.41 11.79 -11.68
N ASP A 96 7.74 10.99 -10.67
CA ASP A 96 9.07 10.46 -10.38
C ASP A 96 9.22 8.96 -10.66
N ILE A 97 8.19 8.34 -11.25
CA ILE A 97 8.20 6.96 -11.73
C ILE A 97 8.64 6.93 -13.20
N GLU A 98 9.71 6.17 -13.47
CA GLU A 98 10.14 5.84 -14.83
C GLU A 98 9.51 4.49 -15.24
N PRO A 99 8.43 4.48 -16.03
CA PRO A 99 7.76 3.26 -16.47
C PRO A 99 8.67 2.39 -17.34
N THR A 100 8.73 1.08 -17.06
CA THR A 100 9.42 0.16 -17.97
C THR A 100 8.59 -0.07 -19.25
N PRO A 101 9.19 -0.52 -20.36
CA PRO A 101 8.48 -0.77 -21.63
C PRO A 101 7.20 -1.62 -21.54
N PRO A 102 7.09 -2.67 -20.70
CA PRO A 102 5.85 -3.46 -20.58
C PRO A 102 4.81 -2.88 -19.64
N LEU A 103 5.00 -1.70 -19.03
CA LEU A 103 4.13 -1.23 -17.95
C LEU A 103 2.66 -1.11 -18.35
N VAL A 104 2.36 -0.40 -19.43
CA VAL A 104 0.98 -0.19 -19.89
C VAL A 104 0.37 -1.51 -20.36
N GLU A 105 1.10 -2.30 -21.15
CA GLU A 105 0.63 -3.60 -21.63
C GLU A 105 0.32 -4.56 -20.47
N SER A 106 1.13 -4.53 -19.42
CA SER A 106 0.97 -5.40 -18.25
C SER A 106 -0.28 -5.05 -17.44
N HIS A 107 -0.58 -3.76 -17.26
CA HIS A 107 -1.85 -3.32 -16.66
C HIS A 107 -3.04 -3.77 -17.51
N VAL A 108 -3.02 -3.48 -18.81
CA VAL A 108 -4.10 -3.86 -19.75
C VAL A 108 -4.34 -5.37 -19.74
N ARG A 109 -3.28 -6.17 -19.73
CA ARG A 109 -3.36 -7.64 -19.70
C ARG A 109 -4.11 -8.15 -18.48
N ILE A 110 -3.89 -7.57 -17.30
CA ILE A 110 -4.62 -7.96 -16.08
C ILE A 110 -6.09 -7.57 -16.18
N HIS A 111 -6.41 -6.35 -16.61
CA HIS A 111 -7.81 -5.90 -16.79
C HIS A 111 -8.59 -6.76 -17.79
N GLN A 112 -7.94 -7.18 -18.88
CA GLN A 112 -8.55 -8.11 -19.84
C GLN A 112 -8.75 -9.54 -19.27
N GLN A 113 -7.95 -9.95 -18.27
CA GLN A 113 -8.09 -11.25 -17.60
C GLN A 113 -9.07 -11.19 -16.42
N ARG A 114 -9.15 -10.04 -15.75
CA ARG A 114 -9.89 -9.80 -14.51
C ARG A 114 -10.53 -8.40 -14.56
N PRO A 115 -11.64 -8.22 -15.30
CA PRO A 115 -12.35 -6.93 -15.34
C PRO A 115 -12.87 -6.54 -13.95
N GLY A 116 -13.02 -5.23 -13.68
CA GLY A 116 -13.60 -4.73 -12.43
C GLY A 116 -12.69 -4.87 -11.20
N CYS A 117 -11.36 -4.85 -11.40
CA CYS A 117 -10.37 -4.85 -10.31
C CYS A 117 -9.58 -3.54 -10.26
N ALA A 118 -8.88 -3.31 -9.15
CA ALA A 118 -7.82 -2.31 -9.08
C ALA A 118 -6.46 -3.02 -9.20
N VAL A 119 -5.60 -2.56 -10.11
CA VAL A 119 -4.33 -3.22 -10.43
C VAL A 119 -3.17 -2.35 -9.98
N ILE A 120 -2.31 -2.90 -9.14
CA ILE A 120 -1.09 -2.25 -8.64
C ILE A 120 0.10 -2.78 -9.42
N GLY A 121 0.92 -1.88 -9.96
CA GLY A 121 2.22 -2.22 -10.53
C GLY A 121 3.34 -1.97 -9.52
N PRO A 122 4.42 -2.77 -9.49
CA PRO A 122 5.57 -2.49 -8.64
C PRO A 122 6.29 -1.19 -9.02
N TYR A 123 6.76 -0.45 -8.02
CA TYR A 123 7.61 0.72 -8.25
C TYR A 123 8.75 0.93 -7.24
N PRO A 124 9.69 -0.02 -7.12
CA PRO A 124 10.76 0.10 -6.17
C PRO A 124 11.70 1.29 -6.50
N PRO A 125 12.26 1.96 -5.49
CA PRO A 125 13.29 2.97 -5.68
C PRO A 125 14.49 2.45 -6.47
N LYS A 126 14.92 3.19 -7.49
CA LYS A 126 16.16 2.88 -8.19
C LYS A 126 17.35 3.39 -7.40
N LEU A 127 18.19 2.46 -6.94
CA LEU A 127 19.45 2.82 -6.32
C LEU A 127 20.40 3.35 -7.40
N GLN A 128 21.01 4.49 -7.11
CA GLN A 128 22.02 5.12 -7.94
C GLN A 128 23.34 5.25 -7.14
N GLY A 129 24.40 5.76 -7.77
CA GLY A 129 25.72 5.87 -7.15
C GLY A 129 25.69 6.68 -5.84
N GLY A 130 26.47 6.26 -4.83
CA GLY A 130 26.53 6.95 -3.53
C GLY A 130 25.38 6.59 -2.57
N THR A 131 24.82 5.38 -2.68
CA THR A 131 23.68 4.91 -1.89
C THR A 131 23.89 5.02 -0.38
N ARG A 132 22.95 5.68 0.29
CA ARG A 132 22.88 5.79 1.75
C ARG A 132 22.23 4.55 2.36
N PHE A 133 22.48 4.33 3.64
CA PHE A 133 21.82 3.26 4.38
C PHE A 133 20.30 3.39 4.36
N PHE A 134 19.78 4.63 4.45
CA PHE A 134 18.35 4.90 4.32
C PHE A 134 17.79 4.42 2.97
N ASP A 135 18.46 4.72 1.86
CA ASP A 135 18.02 4.33 0.51
C ASP A 135 17.87 2.81 0.38
N VAL A 136 18.84 2.06 0.93
CA VAL A 136 18.79 0.58 0.94
C VAL A 136 17.62 0.09 1.77
N THR A 137 17.37 0.67 2.95
CA THR A 137 16.25 0.26 3.80
C THR A 137 14.88 0.55 3.17
N VAL A 138 14.74 1.69 2.49
CA VAL A 138 13.50 2.05 1.80
C VAL A 138 13.27 1.13 0.60
N ARG A 139 14.32 0.86 -0.20
CA ARG A 139 14.19 -0.09 -1.32
C ARG A 139 13.83 -1.50 -0.86
N ALA A 140 14.51 -2.02 0.16
CA ALA A 140 14.24 -3.36 0.68
C ALA A 140 12.78 -3.50 1.14
N TRP A 141 12.25 -2.49 1.82
CA TRP A 141 10.84 -2.45 2.22
C TRP A 141 9.89 -2.48 1.02
N TRP A 142 10.14 -1.68 -0.03
CA TRP A 142 9.32 -1.71 -1.25
C TRP A 142 9.38 -3.06 -1.97
N GLU A 143 10.58 -3.65 -2.10
CA GLU A 143 10.75 -4.96 -2.74
C GLU A 143 10.03 -6.06 -1.96
N GLU A 144 10.13 -6.07 -0.62
CA GLU A 144 9.39 -6.99 0.25
C GLU A 144 7.88 -6.79 0.12
N LYS A 145 7.40 -5.53 0.18
CA LYS A 145 5.98 -5.21 0.06
C LYS A 145 5.38 -5.70 -1.26
N PHE A 146 6.03 -5.43 -2.40
CA PHE A 146 5.55 -5.90 -3.69
C PHE A 146 5.67 -7.42 -3.85
N TYR A 147 6.70 -8.04 -3.26
CA TYR A 147 6.83 -9.48 -3.24
C TYR A 147 5.68 -10.14 -2.48
N GLU A 148 5.36 -9.65 -1.28
CA GLU A 148 4.22 -10.11 -0.48
C GLU A 148 2.90 -9.97 -1.25
N MET A 149 2.62 -8.78 -1.78
CA MET A 149 1.39 -8.51 -2.53
C MET A 149 1.25 -9.38 -3.80
N SER A 150 2.38 -9.83 -4.38
CA SER A 150 2.36 -10.70 -5.55
C SER A 150 2.06 -12.17 -5.23
N GLN A 151 2.06 -12.56 -3.95
CA GLN A 151 1.78 -13.94 -3.55
C GLN A 151 0.29 -14.27 -3.76
N PRO A 152 -0.05 -15.46 -4.30
CA PRO A 152 -1.46 -15.84 -4.53
C PRO A 152 -2.34 -15.82 -3.29
N ALA A 153 -1.74 -16.09 -2.12
CA ALA A 153 -2.41 -16.13 -0.83
C ALA A 153 -2.32 -14.81 -0.05
N HIS A 154 -1.82 -13.73 -0.67
CA HIS A 154 -1.84 -12.41 -0.05
C HIS A 154 -3.29 -11.98 0.18
N ARG A 155 -3.59 -11.58 1.42
CA ARG A 155 -4.88 -10.98 1.78
C ARG A 155 -4.72 -9.47 1.67
N HIS A 156 -5.30 -8.87 0.65
CA HIS A 156 -5.14 -7.44 0.42
C HIS A 156 -5.80 -6.61 1.52
N THR A 157 -5.12 -5.54 1.93
CA THR A 157 -5.64 -4.53 2.85
C THR A 157 -5.75 -3.18 2.15
N TYR A 158 -6.48 -2.25 2.77
CA TYR A 158 -6.60 -0.87 2.29
C TYR A 158 -5.23 -0.18 2.12
N GLN A 159 -4.20 -0.64 2.86
CA GLN A 159 -2.83 -0.14 2.78
C GLN A 159 -2.08 -0.63 1.52
N ASP A 160 -2.65 -1.56 0.77
CA ASP A 160 -2.06 -2.10 -0.46
C ASP A 160 -2.48 -1.32 -1.71
N LEU A 161 -3.40 -0.35 -1.61
CA LEU A 161 -3.69 0.53 -2.73
C LEU A 161 -2.58 1.58 -2.85
N LEU A 162 -1.66 1.34 -3.78
CA LEU A 162 -0.42 2.09 -3.94
C LEU A 162 -0.47 2.92 -5.23
N THR A 163 -0.78 4.21 -5.10
CA THR A 163 -1.20 5.08 -6.24
C THR A 163 -0.08 5.57 -7.15
N GLY A 164 1.19 5.33 -6.80
CA GLY A 164 2.32 5.70 -7.66
C GLY A 164 2.34 4.92 -8.98
N ASN A 165 1.64 3.78 -9.04
CA ASN A 165 1.46 2.96 -10.24
C ASN A 165 0.20 2.10 -10.09
N LEU A 166 -0.96 2.73 -10.29
CA LEU A 166 -2.29 2.12 -10.08
C LEU A 166 -3.12 2.21 -11.36
N SER A 167 -3.86 1.15 -11.70
CA SER A 167 -4.86 1.23 -12.77
C SER A 167 -6.21 0.65 -12.38
N LEU A 168 -7.27 1.21 -12.95
CA LEU A 168 -8.64 0.74 -12.84
C LEU A 168 -9.53 1.27 -13.96
N ASP A 169 -10.62 0.57 -14.22
CA ASP A 169 -11.62 1.00 -15.21
C ASP A 169 -12.14 2.42 -14.88
N ALA A 170 -12.31 3.25 -15.90
CA ALA A 170 -12.77 4.62 -15.73
C ALA A 170 -14.19 4.69 -15.11
N GLU A 171 -15.07 3.76 -15.48
CA GLU A 171 -16.41 3.62 -14.91
C GLU A 171 -16.36 3.20 -13.43
N LEU A 172 -15.43 2.32 -13.07
CA LEU A 172 -15.21 1.91 -11.68
C LEU A 172 -14.70 3.08 -10.82
N PHE A 173 -13.75 3.84 -11.34
CA PHE A 173 -13.26 5.05 -10.67
C PHE A 173 -14.38 6.09 -10.47
N ALA A 174 -15.21 6.31 -11.48
CA ALA A 174 -16.32 7.26 -11.41
C ALA A 174 -17.42 6.81 -10.44
N SER A 175 -17.84 5.55 -10.50
CA SER A 175 -18.91 4.99 -9.65
C SER A 175 -18.51 4.90 -8.17
N THR A 176 -17.21 4.81 -7.88
CA THR A 176 -16.69 4.80 -6.51
C THR A 176 -16.39 6.19 -5.96
N GLY A 177 -16.50 7.25 -6.78
CA GLY A 177 -16.35 8.65 -6.38
C GLY A 177 -14.92 9.19 -6.43
N GLY A 178 -13.97 8.46 -7.02
CA GLY A 178 -12.57 8.87 -7.12
C GLY A 178 -11.87 9.03 -5.76
N PHE A 179 -10.79 9.81 -5.69
CA PHE A 179 -10.05 10.09 -4.43
C PHE A 179 -10.79 11.11 -3.55
N ASP A 180 -10.82 10.95 -2.22
CA ASP A 180 -11.42 11.95 -1.32
C ASP A 180 -10.59 13.25 -1.32
N SER A 181 -11.18 14.33 -1.85
CA SER A 181 -10.60 15.67 -1.89
C SER A 181 -10.32 16.30 -0.50
N GLY A 182 -10.89 15.73 0.57
CA GLY A 182 -10.57 16.08 1.95
C GLY A 182 -9.11 15.80 2.33
N PHE A 183 -8.47 14.83 1.66
CA PHE A 183 -7.04 14.57 1.79
C PHE A 183 -6.26 15.57 0.92
N GLY A 184 -6.18 16.80 1.41
CA GLY A 184 -5.58 17.95 0.75
C GLY A 184 -4.11 18.22 1.12
N GLN A 185 -3.70 19.48 0.99
CA GLN A 185 -2.32 19.90 1.23
C GLN A 185 -1.84 19.53 2.65
N GLY A 186 -0.70 18.83 2.74
CA GLY A 186 -0.11 18.43 4.02
C GLY A 186 -0.73 17.18 4.64
N THR A 187 -1.54 16.45 3.87
CA THR A 187 -2.01 15.10 4.17
C THR A 187 -1.33 14.07 3.25
N ALA A 188 -1.62 12.80 3.49
CA ALA A 188 -1.15 11.57 2.87
C ALA A 188 -2.32 10.57 2.93
N HIS A 189 -2.12 9.30 2.56
CA HIS A 189 -3.14 8.24 2.76
C HIS A 189 -4.47 8.47 2.02
N GLU A 190 -4.50 9.34 1.01
CA GLU A 190 -5.65 9.45 0.09
C GLU A 190 -5.88 8.14 -0.68
N ASP A 191 -4.81 7.39 -0.87
CA ASP A 191 -4.79 6.06 -1.47
C ASP A 191 -5.34 5.00 -0.51
N TYR A 192 -4.99 5.07 0.78
CA TYR A 192 -5.53 4.19 1.82
C TYR A 192 -7.04 4.37 1.99
N GLU A 193 -7.52 5.61 2.00
CA GLU A 193 -8.95 5.90 2.07
C GLU A 193 -9.69 5.35 0.85
N PHE A 194 -9.14 5.60 -0.35
CA PHE A 194 -9.74 5.07 -1.57
C PHE A 194 -9.72 3.53 -1.59
N GLY A 195 -8.61 2.93 -1.17
CA GLY A 195 -8.44 1.48 -1.07
C GLY A 195 -9.48 0.85 -0.15
N LEU A 196 -9.77 1.48 0.99
CA LEU A 196 -10.82 1.01 1.89
C LEU A 196 -12.20 1.05 1.21
N ARG A 197 -12.55 2.14 0.52
CA ARG A 197 -13.82 2.24 -0.21
C ARG A 197 -13.94 1.18 -1.30
N LEU A 198 -12.86 0.90 -2.03
CA LEU A 198 -12.83 -0.17 -3.03
C LEU A 198 -13.09 -1.55 -2.39
N LEU A 199 -12.40 -1.86 -1.29
CA LEU A 199 -12.60 -3.14 -0.58
C LEU A 199 -14.02 -3.28 -0.01
N LYS A 200 -14.60 -2.21 0.55
CA LYS A 200 -16.01 -2.19 1.00
C LYS A 200 -17.00 -2.40 -0.14
N ALA A 201 -16.66 -1.96 -1.35
CA ALA A 201 -17.43 -2.21 -2.56
C ALA A 201 -17.18 -3.60 -3.16
N ASN A 202 -16.41 -4.48 -2.47
CA ASN A 202 -16.00 -5.80 -2.95
C ASN A 202 -15.19 -5.77 -4.25
N ILE A 203 -14.47 -4.67 -4.51
CA ILE A 203 -13.61 -4.54 -5.67
C ILE A 203 -12.27 -5.22 -5.35
N PRO A 204 -11.89 -6.30 -6.06
CA PRO A 204 -10.66 -7.02 -5.79
C PRO A 204 -9.44 -6.22 -6.22
N PHE A 205 -8.34 -6.42 -5.50
CA PHE A 205 -7.03 -5.93 -5.92
C PHE A 205 -6.28 -7.03 -6.67
N ALA A 206 -5.43 -6.62 -7.60
CA ALA A 206 -4.52 -7.49 -8.32
C ALA A 206 -3.16 -6.80 -8.46
N VAL A 207 -2.10 -7.59 -8.60
CA VAL A 207 -0.75 -7.09 -8.86
C VAL A 207 -0.35 -7.44 -10.29
N ALA A 208 0.01 -6.44 -11.08
CA ALA A 208 0.68 -6.63 -12.35
C ALA A 208 2.19 -6.65 -12.11
N ALA A 209 2.75 -7.82 -11.73
CA ALA A 209 4.16 -7.95 -11.36
C ALA A 209 5.14 -7.46 -12.45
N ASP A 210 4.76 -7.58 -13.73
CA ASP A 210 5.53 -7.11 -14.88
C ASP A 210 5.34 -5.61 -15.18
N ALA A 211 4.36 -4.95 -14.54
CA ALA A 211 4.08 -3.52 -14.73
C ALA A 211 5.02 -2.64 -13.90
N VAL A 212 6.33 -2.87 -14.01
CA VAL A 212 7.33 -2.20 -13.17
C VAL A 212 7.56 -0.76 -13.61
N GLY A 213 7.61 0.18 -12.67
CA GLY A 213 8.09 1.55 -12.90
C GLY A 213 9.12 1.93 -11.85
N TYR A 214 10.31 2.38 -12.22
CA TYR A 214 11.33 2.66 -11.21
C TYR A 214 11.13 4.04 -10.60
N HIS A 215 11.07 4.13 -9.27
CA HIS A 215 11.01 5.41 -8.58
C HIS A 215 12.41 6.02 -8.50
N TYR A 216 12.70 7.03 -9.32
CA TYR A 216 14.03 7.64 -9.37
C TYR A 216 14.12 8.83 -8.43
N GLU A 217 14.75 8.63 -7.29
CA GLU A 217 14.83 9.68 -6.28
C GLU A 217 16.26 9.89 -5.79
N HIS A 218 16.99 10.83 -6.42
CA HIS A 218 18.26 11.36 -5.90
C HIS A 218 18.09 12.67 -5.13
N GLU A 219 17.00 13.42 -5.38
CA GLU A 219 16.82 14.76 -4.81
C GLU A 219 15.93 14.75 -3.55
N THR A 220 15.26 13.62 -3.27
CA THR A 220 14.13 13.63 -2.37
C THR A 220 14.00 12.44 -1.40
N ASN A 221 14.91 11.46 -1.45
CA ASN A 221 15.23 10.55 -0.34
C ASN A 221 16.01 11.26 0.80
N ASN A 222 15.51 12.43 1.19
CA ASN A 222 16.03 13.21 2.30
C ASN A 222 15.23 12.86 3.56
N LEU A 223 15.94 12.57 4.66
CA LEU A 223 15.36 12.38 6.00
C LEU A 223 14.34 13.48 6.35
N ASP A 224 14.61 14.73 5.93
CA ASP A 224 13.70 15.85 6.17
C ASP A 224 12.36 15.70 5.42
N ARG A 225 12.35 15.12 4.22
CA ARG A 225 11.11 14.78 3.50
C ARG A 225 10.39 13.65 4.22
N SER A 226 11.10 12.61 4.65
CA SER A 226 10.51 11.50 5.42
C SER A 226 9.83 11.99 6.71
N PHE A 227 10.41 12.98 7.38
CA PHE A 227 9.80 13.62 8.56
C PHE A 227 8.56 14.45 8.23
N ARG A 228 8.58 15.23 7.13
CA ARG A 228 7.37 15.91 6.65
C ARG A 228 6.27 14.92 6.27
N ARG A 229 6.63 13.82 5.61
CA ARG A 229 5.70 12.73 5.27
C ARG A 229 5.12 12.09 6.54
N ALA A 230 5.94 11.78 7.54
CA ALA A 230 5.45 11.25 8.82
C ALA A 230 4.41 12.17 9.50
N ARG A 231 4.65 13.49 9.50
CA ARG A 231 3.66 14.47 10.00
C ARG A 231 2.37 14.46 9.17
N ALA A 232 2.47 14.36 7.85
CA ALA A 232 1.31 14.23 6.99
C ALA A 232 0.53 12.94 7.26
N GLU A 233 1.22 11.81 7.41
CA GLU A 233 0.64 10.50 7.80
C GLU A 233 -0.16 10.63 9.12
N GLY A 234 0.41 11.28 10.14
CA GLY A 234 -0.29 11.48 11.42
C GLY A 234 -1.55 12.33 11.34
N ARG A 235 -1.58 13.36 10.49
CA ARG A 235 -2.82 14.11 10.22
C ARG A 235 -3.85 13.24 9.48
N SER A 236 -3.36 12.43 8.57
CA SER A 236 -4.19 11.64 7.66
C SER A 236 -4.82 10.45 8.34
N ASP A 237 -4.15 9.81 9.29
CA ASP A 237 -4.73 8.76 10.12
C ASP A 237 -5.92 9.32 10.93
N VAL A 238 -5.80 10.53 11.49
CA VAL A 238 -6.93 11.17 12.18
C VAL A 238 -8.10 11.39 11.21
N LEU A 239 -7.83 11.95 10.02
CA LEU A 239 -8.85 12.15 9.01
C LEU A 239 -9.49 10.82 8.55
N LEU A 240 -8.67 9.79 8.33
CA LEU A 240 -9.11 8.46 7.93
C LEU A 240 -10.03 7.86 8.99
N GLY A 241 -9.70 7.95 10.28
CA GLY A 241 -10.59 7.50 11.36
C GLY A 241 -11.81 8.41 11.59
N GLN A 242 -11.80 9.67 11.14
CA GLN A 242 -13.01 10.50 11.10
C GLN A 242 -13.97 10.05 9.98
N ARG A 243 -13.43 9.70 8.80
CA ARG A 243 -14.20 9.16 7.67
C ARG A 243 -14.69 7.74 7.91
N HIS A 244 -13.86 6.93 8.56
CA HIS A 244 -14.04 5.50 8.77
C HIS A 244 -13.78 5.15 10.24
N PRO A 245 -14.75 5.41 11.14
CA PRO A 245 -14.59 5.17 12.58
C PRO A 245 -14.16 3.76 12.94
N GLU A 246 -14.54 2.75 12.15
CA GLU A 246 -14.16 1.35 12.32
C GLU A 246 -12.66 1.10 12.21
N LEU A 247 -11.91 1.95 11.51
CA LEU A 247 -10.46 1.80 11.41
C LEU A 247 -9.72 2.29 12.65
N ARG A 248 -10.33 3.14 13.50
CA ARG A 248 -9.65 3.79 14.64
C ARG A 248 -8.83 2.83 15.52
N PRO A 249 -9.29 1.60 15.84
CA PRO A 249 -8.53 0.65 16.64
C PRO A 249 -7.33 -0.01 15.92
N THR A 250 -7.20 0.20 14.61
CA THR A 250 -6.15 -0.36 13.75
C THR A 250 -5.16 0.69 13.24
N LEU A 251 -5.52 1.98 13.34
CA LEU A 251 -4.65 3.09 12.96
C LEU A 251 -3.46 3.21 13.90
N HIS A 252 -2.35 3.75 13.39
CA HIS A 252 -1.12 3.86 14.18
C HIS A 252 -1.30 4.78 15.39
N VAL A 253 -2.25 5.73 15.35
CA VAL A 253 -2.61 6.57 16.50
C VAL A 253 -3.11 5.75 17.71
N GLY A 254 -3.65 4.54 17.49
CA GLY A 254 -4.09 3.62 18.53
C GLY A 254 -2.97 3.02 19.38
N ASP A 255 -1.74 2.91 18.84
CA ASP A 255 -0.57 2.38 19.57
C ASP A 255 -0.18 3.23 20.81
N TYR A 256 -0.82 4.38 20.97
CA TYR A 256 -0.44 5.41 21.92
C TYR A 256 -1.37 5.54 23.13
N GLU A 257 -2.48 4.82 23.15
CA GLU A 257 -3.18 4.55 24.42
C GLU A 257 -2.36 3.62 25.31
N THR A 258 -1.58 2.71 24.72
CA THR A 258 -0.69 1.79 25.43
C THR A 258 0.72 1.80 24.82
N PRO A 259 1.50 2.89 24.96
CA PRO A 259 2.81 2.97 24.31
C PRO A 259 3.73 1.85 24.82
N TYR A 260 4.34 1.15 23.87
CA TYR A 260 5.18 -0.04 24.10
C TYR A 260 6.45 0.24 24.94
N SER A 261 6.94 1.49 24.96
CA SER A 261 8.16 1.85 25.71
C SER A 261 8.01 3.12 26.54
N LEU A 262 8.78 3.20 27.64
CA LEU A 262 8.85 4.41 28.49
C LEU A 262 9.31 5.64 27.71
N VAL A 263 10.21 5.45 26.73
CA VAL A 263 10.69 6.54 25.86
C VAL A 263 9.55 7.09 25.01
N ASP A 264 8.71 6.23 24.43
CA ASP A 264 7.56 6.66 23.63
C ASP A 264 6.53 7.41 24.49
N ARG A 265 6.30 6.96 25.73
CA ARG A 265 5.44 7.69 26.69
C ARG A 265 5.95 9.10 26.96
N ILE A 266 7.27 9.25 27.17
CA ILE A 266 7.90 10.55 27.41
C ILE A 266 7.82 11.41 26.15
N LEU A 267 8.16 10.87 24.98
CA LEU A 267 8.11 11.61 23.71
C LEU A 267 6.70 12.13 23.42
N VAL A 268 5.67 11.28 23.55
CA VAL A 268 4.27 11.69 23.37
C VAL A 268 3.89 12.77 24.36
N ALA A 269 4.21 12.60 25.65
CA ALA A 269 3.89 13.62 26.65
C ALA A 269 4.57 14.96 26.31
N LEU A 270 5.86 14.94 25.97
CA LEU A 270 6.61 16.13 25.62
C LEU A 270 6.04 16.82 24.37
N VAL A 271 5.61 16.08 23.34
CA VAL A 271 5.01 16.65 22.11
C VAL A 271 3.83 17.56 22.44
N PHE A 272 3.02 17.19 23.43
CA PHE A 272 1.87 18.00 23.86
C PHE A 272 2.25 19.22 24.68
N TYR A 273 3.18 19.06 25.64
CA TYR A 273 3.49 20.15 26.55
C TYR A 273 4.44 21.16 25.91
N TRP A 274 5.54 20.71 25.31
CA TRP A 274 6.64 21.57 24.84
C TRP A 274 7.00 21.35 23.35
N PRO A 275 6.04 21.51 22.42
CA PRO A 275 6.25 21.20 21.00
C PRO A 275 7.38 22.01 20.35
N ALA A 276 7.46 23.31 20.62
CA ALA A 276 8.47 24.18 20.00
C ALA A 276 9.91 23.85 20.44
N ALA A 277 10.10 23.53 21.73
CA ALA A 277 11.40 23.12 22.25
C ALA A 277 11.85 21.78 21.64
N LEU A 278 10.91 20.86 21.44
CA LEU A 278 11.19 19.58 20.80
C LEU A 278 11.43 19.69 19.31
N ASP A 279 10.72 20.57 18.58
CA ASP A 279 10.98 20.80 17.16
C ASP A 279 12.46 21.21 16.98
N LEU A 280 12.97 22.10 17.83
CA LEU A 280 14.39 22.49 17.83
C LEU A 280 15.33 21.33 18.19
N LEU A 281 15.00 20.55 19.22
CA LEU A 281 15.78 19.38 19.61
C LEU A 281 15.86 18.35 18.49
N VAL A 282 14.74 18.05 17.85
CA VAL A 282 14.61 17.06 16.76
C VAL A 282 15.35 17.53 15.51
N LEU A 283 15.29 18.82 15.18
CA LEU A 283 16.13 19.40 14.11
C LEU A 283 17.63 19.26 14.40
N GLY A 284 18.03 19.38 15.67
CA GLY A 284 19.40 19.11 16.10
C GLY A 284 19.77 17.62 15.97
N LEU A 285 18.92 16.73 16.49
CA LEU A 285 19.11 15.28 16.45
C LEU A 285 19.11 14.72 15.03
N ARG A 286 18.40 15.35 14.09
CA ARG A 286 18.46 14.98 12.66
C ARG A 286 19.89 14.93 12.16
N ARG A 287 20.73 15.93 12.47
CA ARG A 287 22.14 15.97 12.01
C ARG A 287 22.97 14.81 12.57
N SER A 288 22.57 14.25 13.71
CA SER A 288 23.25 13.08 14.27
C SER A 288 23.00 11.81 13.47
N LEU A 289 21.91 11.72 12.68
CA LEU A 289 21.69 10.60 11.76
C LEU A 289 22.75 10.56 10.66
N ASP A 290 23.14 11.72 10.10
CA ASP A 290 24.20 11.81 9.10
C ASP A 290 25.55 11.33 9.69
N LEU A 291 25.84 11.71 10.94
CA LEU A 291 27.04 11.27 11.66
C LEU A 291 27.01 9.76 11.96
N LEU A 292 25.91 9.25 12.52
CA LEU A 292 25.73 7.83 12.85
C LEU A 292 25.84 6.96 11.61
N GLU A 293 25.36 7.44 10.46
CA GLU A 293 25.54 6.77 9.18
C GLU A 293 27.01 6.76 8.74
N ALA A 294 27.69 7.92 8.82
CA ALA A 294 29.11 8.03 8.47
C ALA A 294 30.01 7.10 9.31
N VAL A 295 29.71 6.95 10.61
CA VAL A 295 30.42 6.01 11.50
C VAL A 295 29.84 4.59 11.49
N ARG A 296 28.87 4.31 10.60
CA ARG A 296 28.24 2.99 10.40
C ARG A 296 27.55 2.40 11.64
N MET A 297 27.10 3.24 12.58
CA MET A 297 26.32 2.83 13.77
C MET A 297 24.86 2.57 13.43
N ARG A 298 24.61 1.58 12.56
CA ARG A 298 23.30 1.30 11.94
C ARG A 298 22.20 0.96 12.94
N GLY A 299 22.51 0.29 14.05
CA GLY A 299 21.54 -0.05 15.10
C GLY A 299 20.99 1.19 15.80
N THR A 300 21.88 2.05 16.28
CA THR A 300 21.53 3.34 16.91
C THR A 300 20.87 4.28 15.92
N TRP A 301 21.35 4.30 14.67
CA TRP A 301 20.75 5.07 13.58
C TRP A 301 19.28 4.68 13.36
N ARG A 302 18.97 3.37 13.26
CA ARG A 302 17.59 2.88 13.08
C ARG A 302 16.71 3.29 14.25
N TRP A 303 17.19 3.04 15.47
CA TRP A 303 16.46 3.40 16.68
C TRP A 303 16.12 4.90 16.71
N LEU A 304 17.12 5.76 16.47
CA LEU A 304 16.92 7.21 16.49
C LEU A 304 15.97 7.65 15.37
N ASN A 305 16.16 7.16 14.14
CA ASN A 305 15.29 7.49 13.01
C ASN A 305 13.83 7.11 13.29
N THR A 306 13.59 5.92 13.88
CA THR A 306 12.25 5.51 14.32
C THR A 306 11.65 6.48 15.34
N LYS A 307 12.42 6.95 16.33
CA LYS A 307 11.94 7.93 17.31
C LYS A 307 11.65 9.30 16.69
N LEU A 308 12.50 9.77 15.77
CA LEU A 308 12.28 11.05 15.08
C LEU A 308 11.06 10.99 14.15
N ARG A 309 10.88 9.89 13.40
CA ARG A 309 9.67 9.68 12.58
C ARG A 309 8.41 9.62 13.45
N GLY A 310 8.44 8.84 14.52
CA GLY A 310 7.33 8.75 15.48
C GLY A 310 6.97 10.11 16.07
N TYR A 311 7.96 10.93 16.45
CA TYR A 311 7.73 12.30 16.88
C TYR A 311 6.97 13.13 15.84
N TRP A 312 7.44 13.14 14.60
CA TRP A 312 6.79 13.94 13.54
C TRP A 312 5.38 13.44 13.22
N TYR A 313 5.17 12.13 13.24
CA TYR A 313 3.83 11.53 13.18
C TYR A 313 2.92 12.08 14.29
N PHE A 314 3.37 12.11 15.56
CA PHE A 314 2.59 12.73 16.64
C PHE A 314 2.33 14.20 16.41
N ARG A 315 3.31 14.96 15.91
CA ARG A 315 3.09 16.37 15.59
C ARG A 315 1.93 16.52 14.60
N GLY A 316 1.76 15.58 13.67
CA GLY A 316 0.61 15.50 12.77
C GLY A 316 -0.71 15.22 13.49
N VAL A 317 -0.75 14.19 14.33
CA VAL A 317 -1.93 13.86 15.15
C VAL A 317 -2.36 15.04 16.03
N VAL A 318 -1.40 15.73 16.66
CA VAL A 318 -1.64 16.90 17.50
C VAL A 318 -2.12 18.10 16.70
N ASP A 319 -1.68 18.25 15.45
CA ASP A 319 -2.22 19.29 14.58
C ASP A 319 -3.73 19.13 14.36
N GLU A 320 -4.25 17.90 14.34
CA GLU A 320 -5.68 17.65 14.15
C GLU A 320 -6.45 17.61 15.50
N LEU A 321 -6.00 16.80 16.46
CA LEU A 321 -6.74 16.54 17.71
C LEU A 321 -6.44 17.53 18.84
N LYS A 322 -5.40 18.36 18.70
CA LYS A 322 -4.97 19.47 19.59
C LYS A 322 -4.56 19.09 21.01
N THR A 323 -5.17 18.08 21.62
CA THR A 323 -5.05 17.74 23.04
C THR A 323 -4.86 16.25 23.26
N ARG A 324 -4.22 15.89 24.38
CA ARG A 324 -4.02 14.48 24.75
C ARG A 324 -5.35 13.77 25.03
N SER A 325 -6.29 14.46 25.67
CA SER A 325 -7.65 13.95 25.87
C SER A 325 -8.38 13.74 24.54
N GLY A 326 -8.10 14.56 23.52
CA GLY A 326 -8.65 14.40 22.17
C GLY A 326 -8.27 13.08 21.51
N ILE A 327 -7.05 12.56 21.77
CA ILE A 327 -6.66 11.22 21.31
C ILE A 327 -7.53 10.14 21.95
N SER A 328 -7.68 10.17 23.27
CA SER A 328 -8.49 9.18 23.99
C SER A 328 -9.96 9.23 23.58
N SER A 329 -10.54 10.43 23.45
CA SER A 329 -11.91 10.59 22.95
C SER A 329 -12.06 10.06 21.52
N PHE A 330 -11.11 10.39 20.63
CA PHE A 330 -11.12 9.90 19.26
C PHE A 330 -11.13 8.37 19.20
N LEU A 331 -10.29 7.69 19.98
CA LEU A 331 -10.19 6.23 20.00
C LEU A 331 -11.40 5.57 20.67
N GLN A 332 -11.97 6.17 21.72
CA GLN A 332 -13.15 5.64 22.43
C GLN A 332 -14.47 5.77 21.63
N GLU A 333 -14.55 6.75 20.73
CA GLU A 333 -15.74 6.98 19.89
C GLU A 333 -15.82 6.06 18.65
N GLY A 334 -14.90 5.09 18.50
CA GLY A 334 -14.96 4.06 17.44
C GLY A 334 -15.80 2.84 17.85
N PRO A 335 -16.33 2.04 16.90
CA PRO A 335 -16.98 0.77 17.22
C PRO A 335 -16.00 -0.16 17.94
N ALA A 336 -16.49 -0.99 18.86
CA ALA A 336 -15.65 -1.94 19.56
C ALA A 336 -15.10 -2.97 18.56
N ARG A 337 -13.88 -3.50 18.79
CA ARG A 337 -13.32 -4.57 17.93
C ARG A 337 -14.26 -5.78 17.79
N ALA A 338 -15.14 -6.01 18.76
CA ALA A 338 -16.15 -7.07 18.73
C ALA A 338 -17.33 -6.78 17.78
N ASP A 339 -17.61 -5.50 17.47
CA ASP A 339 -18.72 -5.08 16.60
C ASP A 339 -18.39 -5.30 15.10
N LEU A 340 -17.18 -5.79 14.80
CA LEU A 340 -16.66 -6.00 13.44
C LEU A 340 -16.75 -7.48 13.00
N ALA A 341 -17.34 -8.34 13.84
CA ALA A 341 -17.41 -9.79 13.69
C ALA A 341 -18.64 -10.31 12.93
N GLU A 342 -19.32 -9.48 12.15
CA GLU A 342 -20.67 -9.80 11.63
C GLU A 342 -20.72 -10.93 10.58
N ASN A 343 -19.59 -11.44 10.09
CA ASN A 343 -19.55 -12.50 9.08
C ASN A 343 -18.45 -13.55 9.35
N GLU A 344 -18.45 -14.13 10.53
CA GLU A 344 -17.58 -15.27 10.86
C GLU A 344 -18.29 -16.61 10.65
N ILE A 345 -17.56 -17.59 10.13
CA ILE A 345 -18.10 -18.93 9.86
C ILE A 345 -17.25 -20.02 10.49
N GLU A 346 -17.90 -21.16 10.79
CA GLU A 346 -17.22 -22.35 11.29
C GLU A 346 -16.94 -23.31 10.13
N ILE A 347 -15.69 -23.79 10.04
CA ILE A 347 -15.25 -24.74 9.02
C ILE A 347 -14.66 -25.97 9.69
N ASP A 348 -15.23 -27.13 9.38
CA ASP A 348 -14.67 -28.42 9.76
C ASP A 348 -13.81 -28.98 8.62
N LEU A 349 -12.50 -29.01 8.84
CA LEU A 349 -11.51 -29.50 7.90
C LEU A 349 -11.57 -31.02 7.69
N GLN A 350 -12.32 -31.76 8.52
CA GLN A 350 -12.58 -33.19 8.28
C GLN A 350 -13.40 -33.42 7.00
N GLN A 351 -14.15 -32.41 6.55
CA GLN A 351 -14.91 -32.43 5.30
C GLN A 351 -14.02 -32.30 4.04
N GLY A 352 -12.72 -32.03 4.23
CA GLY A 352 -11.73 -31.88 3.17
C GLY A 352 -11.36 -30.42 2.88
N LEU A 353 -10.09 -30.21 2.51
CA LEU A 353 -9.55 -28.87 2.24
C LEU A 353 -10.24 -28.19 1.05
N GLU A 354 -10.52 -28.92 -0.03
CA GLU A 354 -11.18 -28.34 -1.22
C GLU A 354 -12.61 -27.88 -0.91
N ALA A 355 -13.35 -28.66 -0.12
CA ALA A 355 -14.70 -28.28 0.31
C ALA A 355 -14.67 -27.03 1.20
N ALA A 356 -13.69 -26.94 2.10
CA ALA A 356 -13.45 -25.74 2.90
C ALA A 356 -13.12 -24.53 2.02
N GLU A 357 -12.22 -24.66 1.05
CA GLU A 357 -11.84 -23.59 0.12
C GLU A 357 -13.04 -23.08 -0.69
N GLN A 358 -13.82 -23.99 -1.28
CA GLN A 358 -15.02 -23.65 -2.04
C GLN A 358 -16.07 -22.93 -1.19
N ARG A 359 -16.23 -23.36 0.07
CA ARG A 359 -17.15 -22.71 1.00
C ARG A 359 -16.69 -21.30 1.38
N ILE A 360 -15.40 -21.09 1.61
CA ILE A 360 -14.83 -19.76 1.87
C ILE A 360 -15.04 -18.84 0.67
N ASP A 361 -14.80 -19.33 -0.54
CA ASP A 361 -15.01 -18.52 -1.76
C ASP A 361 -16.49 -18.18 -1.99
N ALA A 362 -17.41 -19.06 -1.60
CA ALA A 362 -18.85 -18.83 -1.71
C ALA A 362 -19.40 -17.85 -0.65
N GLU A 363 -18.99 -18.00 0.61
CA GLU A 363 -19.52 -17.22 1.74
C GLU A 363 -18.73 -15.91 1.99
N ARG A 364 -17.49 -15.81 1.49
CA ARG A 364 -16.60 -14.63 1.62
C ARG A 364 -16.57 -14.12 3.06
N PRO A 365 -16.22 -14.96 4.06
CA PRO A 365 -16.29 -14.58 5.46
C PRO A 365 -15.21 -13.56 5.84
N ALA A 366 -15.50 -12.74 6.85
CA ALA A 366 -14.53 -11.82 7.41
C ALA A 366 -13.50 -12.56 8.28
N GLY A 367 -13.94 -13.58 9.02
CA GLY A 367 -13.15 -14.44 9.89
C GLY A 367 -13.65 -15.89 9.89
N ILE A 368 -12.83 -16.84 10.34
CA ILE A 368 -13.14 -18.28 10.31
C ILE A 368 -12.68 -18.95 11.59
N TYR A 369 -13.57 -19.73 12.21
CA TYR A 369 -13.21 -20.73 13.22
C TYR A 369 -12.94 -22.06 12.54
N LEU A 370 -11.76 -22.65 12.80
CA LEU A 370 -11.31 -23.88 12.17
C LEU A 370 -11.37 -25.03 13.16
N TYR A 371 -12.00 -26.12 12.73
CA TYR A 371 -12.15 -27.37 13.47
C TYR A 371 -11.67 -28.56 12.64
N TYR A 372 -11.40 -29.67 13.32
CA TYR A 372 -11.21 -30.98 12.70
C TYR A 372 -11.97 -32.02 13.52
N GLY A 373 -13.20 -32.33 13.09
CA GLY A 373 -14.19 -33.01 13.92
C GLY A 373 -14.53 -32.17 15.15
N GLN A 374 -14.34 -32.72 16.35
CA GLN A 374 -14.62 -32.01 17.61
C GLN A 374 -13.45 -31.16 18.14
N LEU A 375 -12.30 -31.16 17.47
CA LEU A 375 -11.10 -30.47 17.94
C LEU A 375 -10.96 -29.10 17.28
N THR A 376 -10.77 -28.06 18.10
CA THR A 376 -10.44 -26.71 17.62
C THR A 376 -9.01 -26.67 17.09
N ILE A 377 -8.85 -26.23 15.84
CA ILE A 377 -7.54 -26.00 15.21
C ILE A 377 -7.06 -24.58 15.51
N GLY A 378 -7.95 -23.60 15.35
CA GLY A 378 -7.62 -22.20 15.55
C GLY A 378 -8.71 -21.26 15.06
N HIS A 379 -8.39 -19.98 15.09
CA HIS A 379 -9.27 -18.89 14.70
C HIS A 379 -8.51 -17.92 13.82
N ILE A 380 -9.08 -17.60 12.67
CA ILE A 380 -8.61 -16.54 11.78
C ILE A 380 -9.54 -15.35 12.03
N PRO A 381 -9.12 -14.33 12.79
CA PRO A 381 -10.01 -13.24 13.16
C PRO A 381 -10.33 -12.35 11.95
N PRO A 382 -11.47 -11.63 11.98
CA PRO A 382 -11.74 -10.52 11.08
C PRO A 382 -10.62 -9.48 11.13
N GLU A 383 -10.28 -8.96 9.95
CA GLU A 383 -9.28 -7.91 9.81
C GLU A 383 -9.92 -6.69 9.15
N VAL A 384 -10.00 -5.60 9.91
CA VAL A 384 -10.72 -4.40 9.46
C VAL A 384 -9.93 -3.74 8.33
N GLY A 385 -10.64 -3.46 7.24
CA GLY A 385 -10.02 -2.90 6.04
C GLY A 385 -9.20 -3.90 5.22
N ALA A 386 -9.29 -5.19 5.53
CA ALA A 386 -8.85 -6.25 4.63
C ALA A 386 -9.98 -6.72 3.72
N GLU A 387 -9.63 -7.33 2.59
CA GLU A 387 -10.59 -8.10 1.80
C GLU A 387 -11.15 -9.27 2.63
N PRO A 388 -12.38 -9.73 2.32
CA PRO A 388 -12.88 -10.97 2.89
C PRO A 388 -11.98 -12.16 2.52
N LEU A 389 -12.00 -13.19 3.35
CA LEU A 389 -11.20 -14.40 3.13
C LEU A 389 -11.63 -15.09 1.82
N ARG A 390 -10.66 -15.76 1.21
CA ARG A 390 -10.79 -16.59 0.01
C ARG A 390 -10.21 -17.97 0.29
N GLY A 391 -10.65 -18.98 -0.44
CA GLY A 391 -10.12 -20.33 -0.35
C GLY A 391 -8.60 -20.36 -0.52
N VAL A 392 -8.07 -19.52 -1.42
CA VAL A 392 -6.61 -19.38 -1.64
C VAL A 392 -5.81 -18.97 -0.39
N HIS A 393 -6.45 -18.34 0.60
CA HIS A 393 -5.79 -17.95 1.86
C HIS A 393 -5.61 -19.14 2.81
N LEU A 394 -6.50 -20.13 2.76
CA LEU A 394 -6.63 -21.18 3.78
C LEU A 394 -5.35 -21.99 3.95
N ARG A 395 -4.82 -22.59 2.87
CA ARG A 395 -3.66 -23.49 2.95
C ARG A 395 -2.42 -22.79 3.48
N THR A 396 -2.18 -21.56 3.04
CA THR A 396 -1.02 -20.78 3.50
C THR A 396 -1.13 -20.44 4.98
N ILE A 397 -2.31 -20.02 5.45
CA ILE A 397 -2.55 -19.75 6.87
C ILE A 397 -2.38 -21.02 7.71
N LEU A 398 -2.93 -22.15 7.25
CA LEU A 398 -2.74 -23.44 7.90
C LEU A 398 -1.26 -23.81 8.00
N ALA A 399 -0.50 -23.68 6.91
CA ALA A 399 0.91 -24.04 6.88
C ALA A 399 1.79 -23.15 7.77
N LEU A 400 1.53 -21.83 7.79
CA LEU A 400 2.38 -20.87 8.49
C LEU A 400 2.01 -20.69 9.96
N HIS A 401 0.74 -20.83 10.32
CA HIS A 401 0.23 -20.43 11.64
C HIS A 401 -0.46 -21.56 12.41
N LEU A 402 -1.04 -22.55 11.74
CA LEU A 402 -1.89 -23.57 12.38
C LEU A 402 -1.47 -25.02 12.08
N ALA A 403 -0.24 -25.23 11.60
CA ALA A 403 0.23 -26.54 11.16
C ALA A 403 0.31 -27.55 12.31
N GLU A 404 0.82 -27.12 13.46
CA GLU A 404 0.97 -27.98 14.64
C GLU A 404 -0.39 -28.35 15.28
N PRO A 405 -1.33 -27.42 15.53
CA PRO A 405 -2.69 -27.76 15.96
C PRO A 405 -3.40 -28.72 14.99
N LEU A 406 -3.29 -28.48 13.67
CA LEU A 406 -3.90 -29.33 12.65
C LEU A 406 -3.32 -30.75 12.68
N ALA A 407 -1.99 -30.88 12.72
CA ALA A 407 -1.32 -32.18 12.77
C ALA A 407 -1.72 -32.97 14.03
N ARG A 408 -1.84 -32.31 15.19
CA ARG A 408 -2.32 -32.95 16.42
C ARG A 408 -3.75 -33.45 16.29
N ALA A 409 -4.65 -32.65 15.70
CA ALA A 409 -6.03 -33.05 15.54
C ALA A 409 -6.20 -34.22 14.56
N MET A 410 -5.46 -34.23 13.46
CA MET A 410 -5.44 -35.33 12.49
C MET A 410 -4.88 -36.63 13.12
N ALA A 411 -3.90 -36.52 14.02
CA ALA A 411 -3.37 -37.68 14.74
C ALA A 411 -4.40 -38.31 15.70
N VAL A 412 -5.30 -37.51 16.27
CA VAL A 412 -6.35 -37.99 17.20
C VAL A 412 -7.58 -38.51 16.46
N ASN A 413 -8.07 -37.77 15.47
CA ASN A 413 -9.33 -38.08 14.78
C ASN A 413 -9.16 -38.86 13.47
N GLY A 414 -7.92 -39.24 13.13
CA GLY A 414 -7.58 -39.93 11.89
C GLY A 414 -7.35 -38.97 10.72
N MET A 415 -6.51 -39.38 9.77
CA MET A 415 -6.26 -38.63 8.53
C MET A 415 -7.54 -38.56 7.69
N PRO A 416 -7.73 -37.48 6.89
CA PRO A 416 -8.90 -37.38 6.03
C PRO A 416 -8.91 -38.54 5.04
N HIS A 417 -10.12 -39.01 4.68
CA HIS A 417 -10.28 -40.01 3.64
C HIS A 417 -9.81 -39.42 2.30
N SER A 418 -8.56 -39.71 1.91
CA SER A 418 -8.03 -39.34 0.59
C SER A 418 -8.25 -40.51 -0.38
N SER A 419 -8.92 -40.23 -1.50
CA SER A 419 -8.96 -41.12 -2.66
C SER A 419 -7.74 -40.96 -3.57
N GLU A 420 -6.77 -40.13 -3.22
CA GLU A 420 -5.53 -39.94 -3.96
C GLU A 420 -4.33 -40.46 -3.17
N SER A 421 -3.55 -41.35 -3.79
CA SER A 421 -2.26 -41.74 -3.22
C SER A 421 -1.35 -40.51 -3.22
N ILE A 422 -0.95 -40.07 -2.04
CA ILE A 422 0.15 -39.12 -1.90
C ILE A 422 1.40 -39.82 -2.46
N ALA A 423 1.80 -39.46 -3.68
CA ALA A 423 3.13 -39.78 -4.15
C ALA A 423 4.10 -39.09 -3.20
N THR A 424 4.76 -39.86 -2.34
CA THR A 424 5.82 -39.39 -1.47
C THR A 424 7.00 -38.97 -2.34
N GLN A 425 7.00 -37.71 -2.80
CA GLN A 425 8.25 -37.09 -3.18
C GLN A 425 9.07 -36.94 -1.89
N PRO A 426 10.30 -37.47 -1.84
CA PRO A 426 11.14 -37.31 -0.66
C PRO A 426 11.33 -35.82 -0.42
N LEU A 427 11.13 -35.40 0.82
CA LEU A 427 11.56 -34.09 1.32
C LEU A 427 13.02 -33.92 0.90
N LEU A 428 13.28 -33.03 -0.07
CA LEU A 428 14.62 -32.52 -0.32
C LEU A 428 15.17 -32.06 1.03
N ALA A 429 16.31 -32.62 1.41
CA ALA A 429 16.94 -32.32 2.68
C ALA A 429 17.13 -30.81 2.78
N PHE A 430 16.92 -30.25 3.98
CA PHE A 430 17.06 -28.82 4.25
C PHE A 430 18.40 -28.23 3.75
N GLU A 431 19.44 -29.06 3.65
CA GLU A 431 20.75 -28.72 3.10
C GLU A 431 20.72 -28.35 1.61
N ASP A 432 19.86 -28.98 0.80
CA ASP A 432 19.76 -28.72 -0.65
C ASP A 432 19.05 -27.40 -0.96
N ARG A 433 18.16 -26.94 -0.08
CA ARG A 433 17.50 -25.62 -0.19
C ARG A 433 18.44 -24.45 0.06
N VAL A 434 19.48 -24.64 0.87
CA VAL A 434 20.48 -23.60 1.18
C VAL A 434 21.54 -23.50 0.08
N LEU A 435 21.81 -24.58 -0.66
CA LEU A 435 22.82 -24.63 -1.71
C LEU A 435 22.31 -24.24 -3.11
N ALA A 436 20.99 -24.14 -3.31
CA ALA A 436 20.39 -23.66 -4.56
C ALA A 436 20.45 -22.13 -4.74
N ILE A 437 20.91 -21.40 -3.71
CA ILE A 437 21.28 -19.98 -3.82
C ILE A 437 22.78 -19.91 -4.12
N LYS A 438 23.14 -20.00 -5.41
CA LYS A 438 24.47 -19.60 -5.91
C LYS A 438 24.33 -18.77 -7.18
#